data_AF-A0A6C0LPL8-F1
#
_entry.id   AF-A0A6C0LPL8-F1
#
_cell.length_a   1.000
_cell.length_b   1.000
_cell.length_c   1.000
_cell.angle_alpha   90.00
_cell.angle_beta   90.00
_cell.angle_gamma   90.00
#
_symmetry.space_group_name_H-M   'P 1'
#
loop_
_entity.id
_entity.type
_entity.pdbx_description
1 polymer ?
#
loop_
_entity_poly.entity_id
_entity_poly.type
_entity_poly.pdbx_seq_one_letter_code
_entity_poly.pdbx_strand_id
1 'polypeptide(L)'
;MLQYIYHYKKDMEFSGFYQAFSKNTDYFTHKYFLFIKVRNLIYIDVFGIGEIIIPFERLLKHKYLRMYYELSTNLIENTHQVIEEKRSGFYADERKWFINTAYFVKHDARRTIESGKYCCYYNIDPNSLKDACVSSDEDIATFFTKLKKRNRYEQVRHFVDYTNLMLEYNIALIERETDKLSAGDEDNKNIDNLLALNTKTGMNDDIFCLLYSRVISTSGQSKYDPFVKC
;
A
#
# COMPACT_ATOMS: atom_id res chain seq x y z
N MET A 1 -27.37 5.68 -12.88
CA MET A 1 -26.46 6.69 -12.30
C MET A 1 -25.59 5.97 -11.30
N LEU A 2 -24.26 6.17 -11.33
CA LEU A 2 -23.35 5.56 -10.35
C LEU A 2 -23.37 6.43 -9.08
N GLN A 3 -23.63 5.81 -7.93
CA GLN A 3 -23.59 6.49 -6.63
C GLN A 3 -22.59 5.77 -5.72
N TYR A 4 -21.68 6.54 -5.13
CA TYR A 4 -20.74 6.05 -4.12
C TYR A 4 -21.21 6.46 -2.72
N ILE A 5 -21.22 5.51 -1.79
CA ILE A 5 -21.49 5.77 -0.37
C ILE A 5 -20.23 5.44 0.41
N TYR A 6 -19.78 6.40 1.21
CA TYR A 6 -18.60 6.26 2.05
C TYR A 6 -19.02 5.81 3.44
N HIS A 7 -18.43 4.73 3.91
CA HIS A 7 -18.70 4.15 5.21
C HIS A 7 -17.44 4.23 6.08
N TYR A 8 -17.59 4.69 7.31
CA TYR A 8 -16.53 4.69 8.32
C TYR A 8 -16.80 3.59 9.34
N LYS A 9 -15.81 2.70 9.58
CA LYS A 9 -15.89 1.56 10.50
C LYS A 9 -14.72 1.59 11.47
N LYS A 10 -14.91 2.22 12.63
CA LYS A 10 -13.87 2.40 13.65
C LYS A 10 -13.27 1.09 14.17
N ASP A 11 -14.04 0.01 14.14
CA ASP A 11 -13.66 -1.31 14.65
C ASP A 11 -13.01 -2.23 13.60
N MET A 12 -12.78 -1.71 12.38
CA MET A 12 -12.21 -2.46 11.26
C MET A 12 -11.07 -1.69 10.62
N GLU A 13 -10.04 -2.40 10.17
CA GLU A 13 -9.01 -1.84 9.28
C GLU A 13 -9.07 -2.56 7.94
N PHE A 14 -9.31 -1.80 6.89
CA PHE A 14 -9.24 -2.22 5.52
C PHE A 14 -7.91 -1.77 4.93
N SER A 15 -7.26 -2.65 4.18
CA SER A 15 -6.06 -2.30 3.41
C SER A 15 -5.91 -3.23 2.22
N GLY A 16 -5.32 -2.72 1.13
CA GLY A 16 -5.20 -3.46 -0.11
C GLY A 16 -3.89 -3.15 -0.83
N PHE A 17 -3.25 -4.18 -1.34
CA PHE A 17 -2.14 -4.06 -2.28
C PHE A 17 -2.63 -4.44 -3.67
N TYR A 18 -2.38 -3.55 -4.62
CA TYR A 18 -2.65 -3.78 -6.03
C TYR A 18 -1.41 -3.45 -6.84
N GLN A 19 -1.07 -4.35 -7.75
CA GLN A 19 -0.01 -4.12 -8.72
C GLN A 19 -0.45 -4.60 -10.10
N ALA A 20 -0.41 -3.68 -11.06
CA ALA A 20 -0.65 -3.93 -12.47
C ALA A 20 0.68 -4.05 -13.22
N PHE A 21 0.85 -5.14 -13.96
CA PHE A 21 1.93 -5.31 -14.91
C PHE A 21 1.37 -5.23 -16.32
N SER A 22 1.71 -4.18 -17.06
CA SER A 22 1.49 -4.16 -18.51
C SER A 22 2.62 -4.93 -19.19
N LYS A 23 2.32 -6.01 -19.91
CA LYS A 23 3.31 -6.72 -20.74
C LYS A 23 3.26 -6.32 -22.22
N ASN A 24 2.18 -5.66 -22.64
CA ASN A 24 1.87 -5.01 -23.92
C ASN A 24 0.43 -4.45 -23.77
N THR A 25 -0.05 -3.63 -24.71
CA THR A 25 -1.31 -2.85 -24.64
C THR A 25 -2.57 -3.61 -24.20
N ASP A 26 -2.61 -4.94 -24.27
CA ASP A 26 -3.81 -5.73 -24.03
C ASP A 26 -3.73 -6.80 -22.90
N TYR A 27 -2.59 -6.97 -22.23
CA TYR A 27 -2.45 -7.98 -21.17
C TYR A 27 -1.90 -7.41 -19.85
N PHE A 28 -2.79 -7.36 -18.85
CA PHE A 28 -2.44 -7.03 -17.49
C PHE A 28 -2.29 -8.29 -16.64
N THR A 29 -1.12 -8.48 -16.03
CA THR A 29 -1.00 -9.38 -14.88
C THR A 29 -1.31 -8.59 -13.62
N HIS A 30 -2.17 -9.12 -12.76
CA HIS A 30 -2.59 -8.45 -11.52
C HIS A 30 -2.07 -9.23 -10.31
N LYS A 31 -1.36 -8.53 -9.42
CA LYS A 31 -1.14 -8.99 -8.05
C LYS A 31 -2.07 -8.21 -7.14
N TYR A 32 -2.83 -8.93 -6.33
CA TYR A 32 -3.91 -8.39 -5.54
C TYR A 32 -3.95 -9.09 -4.19
N PHE A 33 -3.84 -8.30 -3.13
CA PHE A 33 -4.04 -8.73 -1.76
C PHE A 33 -4.97 -7.75 -1.09
N LEU A 34 -6.04 -8.26 -0.50
CA LEU A 34 -6.93 -7.50 0.34
C LEU A 34 -6.86 -8.05 1.76
N PHE A 35 -6.87 -7.13 2.70
CA PHE A 35 -6.85 -7.40 4.12
C PHE A 35 -7.99 -6.62 4.79
N ILE A 36 -8.78 -7.32 5.61
CA ILE A 36 -9.78 -6.70 6.47
C ILE A 36 -9.58 -7.23 7.88
N LYS A 37 -8.98 -6.42 8.74
CA LYS A 37 -8.76 -6.75 10.15
C LYS A 37 -9.98 -6.33 10.95
N VAL A 38 -10.50 -7.28 11.74
CA VAL A 38 -11.64 -7.07 12.63
C VAL A 38 -11.29 -7.70 13.98
N ARG A 39 -11.15 -6.86 15.02
CA ARG A 39 -10.70 -7.29 16.36
C ARG A 39 -9.36 -8.06 16.27
N ASN A 40 -9.36 -9.33 16.67
CA ASN A 40 -8.20 -10.25 16.67
C ASN A 40 -8.16 -11.17 15.44
N LEU A 41 -9.05 -10.98 14.47
CA LEU A 41 -9.12 -11.75 13.23
C LEU A 41 -8.73 -10.88 12.04
N ILE A 42 -8.33 -11.54 10.96
CA ILE A 42 -8.12 -10.92 9.66
C ILE A 42 -8.67 -11.78 8.55
N TYR A 43 -9.52 -11.17 7.73
CA TYR A 43 -9.92 -11.69 6.44
C TYR A 43 -8.86 -11.32 5.41
N ILE A 44 -8.48 -12.28 4.59
CA ILE A 44 -7.47 -12.12 3.54
C ILE A 44 -8.06 -12.68 2.25
N ASP A 45 -8.06 -11.87 1.19
CA ASP A 45 -8.42 -12.30 -0.15
C ASP A 45 -7.25 -12.05 -1.10
N VAL A 46 -6.80 -13.11 -1.76
CA VAL A 46 -5.69 -13.07 -2.70
C VAL A 46 -6.16 -13.60 -4.05
N PHE A 47 -6.04 -12.75 -5.07
CA PHE A 47 -6.54 -13.07 -6.41
C PHE A 47 -5.92 -14.36 -6.93
N GLY A 48 -6.76 -15.30 -7.35
CA GLY A 48 -6.39 -16.64 -7.83
C GLY A 48 -5.69 -17.53 -6.79
N ILE A 49 -5.86 -17.25 -5.50
CA ILE A 49 -5.62 -18.16 -4.38
C ILE A 49 -6.95 -18.48 -3.68
N GLY A 50 -7.73 -17.44 -3.39
CA GLY A 50 -9.00 -17.49 -2.66
C GLY A 50 -8.99 -16.59 -1.43
N GLU A 51 -9.96 -16.80 -0.57
CA GLU A 51 -10.17 -16.07 0.68
C GLU A 51 -9.94 -16.97 1.91
N ILE A 52 -9.55 -16.36 3.04
CA ILE A 52 -9.37 -17.06 4.31
C ILE A 52 -9.58 -16.09 5.48
N ILE A 53 -10.08 -16.60 6.61
CA ILE A 53 -10.15 -15.86 7.87
C ILE A 53 -9.24 -16.55 8.90
N ILE A 54 -8.25 -15.82 9.40
CA ILE A 54 -7.28 -16.34 10.37
C ILE A 54 -7.14 -15.39 11.57
N PRO A 55 -6.63 -15.88 12.72
CA PRO A 55 -6.18 -15.00 13.78
C PRO A 55 -5.11 -14.03 13.26
N PHE A 56 -5.22 -12.76 13.64
CA PHE A 56 -4.29 -11.72 13.20
C PHE A 56 -2.84 -12.03 13.61
N GLU A 57 -2.64 -12.64 14.77
CA GLU A 57 -1.31 -13.13 15.19
C GLU A 57 -0.70 -14.17 14.23
N ARG A 58 -1.51 -15.00 13.55
CA ARG A 58 -1.01 -15.97 12.56
C ARG A 58 -0.51 -15.24 11.31
N LEU A 59 -1.17 -14.17 10.89
CA LEU A 59 -0.69 -13.30 9.80
C LEU A 59 0.68 -12.68 10.15
N LEU A 60 0.82 -12.13 11.35
CA LEU A 60 2.08 -11.48 11.79
C LEU A 60 3.28 -12.44 11.83
N LYS A 61 3.03 -13.73 12.08
CA LYS A 61 4.06 -14.79 12.01
C LYS A 61 4.36 -15.23 10.57
N HIS A 62 3.45 -14.99 9.62
CA HIS A 62 3.62 -15.38 8.23
C HIS A 62 4.37 -14.29 7.44
N LYS A 63 5.71 -14.45 7.31
CA LYS A 63 6.63 -13.49 6.67
C LYS A 63 6.06 -12.77 5.43
N TYR A 64 5.56 -13.52 4.44
CA TYR A 64 5.10 -12.95 3.18
C TYR A 64 3.82 -12.11 3.30
N LEU A 65 2.76 -12.68 3.89
CA LEU A 65 1.49 -11.98 4.08
C LEU A 65 1.65 -10.76 4.98
N ARG A 66 2.47 -10.85 6.03
CA ARG A 66 2.82 -9.70 6.87
C ARG A 66 3.38 -8.55 6.05
N MET A 67 4.33 -8.81 5.15
CA MET A 67 4.92 -7.78 4.30
C MET A 67 3.85 -7.09 3.43
N TYR A 68 3.00 -7.85 2.74
CA TYR A 68 1.93 -7.25 1.93
C TYR A 68 0.90 -6.49 2.77
N TYR A 69 0.61 -6.95 3.98
CA TYR A 69 -0.24 -6.23 4.91
C TYR A 69 0.38 -4.88 5.29
N GLU A 70 1.64 -4.86 5.75
CA GLU A 70 2.35 -3.62 6.13
C GLU A 70 2.47 -2.63 4.95
N LEU A 71 2.78 -3.10 3.75
CA LEU A 71 2.79 -2.25 2.57
C LEU A 71 1.40 -1.73 2.24
N SER A 72 0.38 -2.59 2.27
CA SER A 72 -1.00 -2.18 1.97
C SER A 72 -1.54 -1.12 2.92
N THR A 73 -1.15 -1.14 4.21
CA THR A 73 -1.53 -0.13 5.19
C THR A 73 -0.88 1.22 4.92
N ASN A 74 0.30 1.24 4.29
CA ASN A 74 0.96 2.48 3.91
C ASN A 74 0.37 3.10 2.63
N LEU A 75 -0.24 2.28 1.75
CA LEU A 75 -0.80 2.70 0.46
C LEU A 75 -2.23 3.25 0.57
N ILE A 76 -2.88 3.07 1.71
CA ILE A 76 -4.25 3.53 1.94
C ILE A 76 -4.26 4.79 2.82
N GLU A 77 -5.03 5.78 2.39
CA GLU A 77 -5.14 7.06 3.11
C GLU A 77 -5.93 6.92 4.41
N ASN A 78 -6.99 6.12 4.40
CA ASN A 78 -7.84 5.90 5.56
C ASN A 78 -8.22 4.42 5.68
N THR A 79 -7.54 3.70 6.58
CA THR A 79 -7.79 2.28 6.85
C THR A 79 -9.18 2.00 7.43
N HIS A 80 -9.90 3.00 7.93
CA HIS A 80 -11.23 2.83 8.50
C HIS A 80 -12.36 3.17 7.52
N GLN A 81 -12.04 3.50 6.28
CA GLN A 81 -13.00 3.84 5.24
C GLN A 81 -13.18 2.72 4.23
N VAL A 82 -14.43 2.45 3.87
CA VAL A 82 -14.81 1.57 2.75
C VAL A 82 -15.86 2.27 1.91
N ILE A 83 -15.86 2.00 0.60
CA ILE A 83 -16.77 2.59 -0.36
C ILE A 83 -17.73 1.52 -0.87
N GLU A 84 -19.02 1.85 -0.85
CA GLU A 84 -20.10 1.06 -1.46
C GLU A 84 -20.47 1.69 -2.81
N GLU A 85 -20.36 0.92 -3.88
CA GLU A 85 -20.86 1.27 -5.20
C GLU A 85 -22.32 0.83 -5.35
N LYS A 86 -23.25 1.80 -5.34
CA LYS A 86 -24.65 1.55 -5.68
C LYS A 86 -24.88 1.70 -7.17
N ARG A 87 -25.15 0.57 -7.82
CA ARG A 87 -25.62 0.51 -9.21
C ARG A 87 -27.13 0.38 -9.25
N SER A 88 -27.79 1.23 -10.04
CA SER A 88 -29.20 1.09 -10.41
C SER A 88 -29.30 0.32 -11.74
N GLY A 89 -29.81 -0.93 -11.76
CA GLY A 89 -30.03 -1.70 -13.00
C GLY A 89 -30.04 -3.23 -12.83
N PHE A 90 -30.29 -3.97 -13.92
CA PHE A 90 -30.45 -5.44 -13.95
C PHE A 90 -29.18 -6.26 -13.62
N TYR A 91 -28.00 -5.63 -13.54
CA TYR A 91 -26.71 -6.27 -13.25
C TYR A 91 -26.15 -5.83 -11.88
N ALA A 92 -27.01 -5.77 -10.85
CA ALA A 92 -26.71 -5.22 -9.52
C ALA A 92 -25.87 -6.14 -8.60
N ASP A 93 -25.61 -7.36 -9.05
CA ASP A 93 -24.64 -8.27 -8.45
C ASP A 93 -23.40 -8.17 -9.34
N GLU A 94 -22.22 -7.82 -8.83
CA GLU A 94 -21.36 -8.88 -8.29
C GLU A 94 -20.34 -8.38 -7.26
N ARG A 95 -20.06 -7.07 -7.13
CA ARG A 95 -19.14 -6.52 -6.11
C ARG A 95 -19.50 -5.09 -5.72
N LYS A 96 -20.09 -4.91 -4.54
CA LYS A 96 -20.55 -3.59 -4.05
C LYS A 96 -19.48 -2.85 -3.25
N TRP A 97 -18.55 -3.56 -2.64
CA TRP A 97 -17.61 -2.97 -1.69
C TRP A 97 -16.21 -2.91 -2.28
N PHE A 98 -15.56 -1.76 -2.11
CA PHE A 98 -14.16 -1.60 -2.44
C PHE A 98 -13.47 -0.62 -1.49
N ILE A 99 -12.14 -0.72 -1.46
CA ILE A 99 -11.28 0.31 -0.86
C ILE A 99 -10.46 1.03 -1.92
N ASN A 100 -10.28 2.33 -1.70
CA ASN A 100 -9.37 3.14 -2.47
C ASN A 100 -7.96 2.92 -1.93
N THR A 101 -7.06 2.42 -2.76
CA THR A 101 -5.66 2.19 -2.40
C THR A 101 -4.76 2.68 -3.52
N ALA A 102 -3.59 3.21 -3.15
CA ALA A 102 -2.54 3.44 -4.13
C ALA A 102 -2.06 2.10 -4.70
N TYR A 103 -1.70 2.09 -5.97
CA TYR A 103 -1.29 0.89 -6.68
C TYR A 103 -0.03 1.12 -7.49
N PHE A 104 0.74 0.05 -7.65
CA PHE A 104 1.96 0.08 -8.44
C PHE A 104 1.64 -0.27 -9.89
N VAL A 105 2.10 0.56 -10.82
CA VAL A 105 2.08 0.26 -12.26
C VAL A 105 3.50 0.11 -12.73
N LYS A 106 3.75 -0.95 -13.50
CA LYS A 106 4.99 -1.07 -14.27
C LYS A 106 4.71 -0.74 -15.74
N HIS A 107 5.26 0.37 -16.20
CA HIS A 107 5.32 0.77 -17.60
C HIS A 107 6.75 0.57 -18.09
N ASP A 108 6.99 -0.43 -18.93
CA ASP A 108 8.32 -0.82 -19.42
C ASP A 108 9.33 -1.04 -18.28
N ALA A 109 10.42 -0.25 -18.24
CA ALA A 109 11.45 -0.27 -17.20
C ALA A 109 11.12 0.62 -15.99
N ARG A 110 10.10 1.48 -16.08
CA ARG A 110 9.72 2.41 -15.00
C ARG A 110 8.55 1.85 -14.19
N ARG A 111 8.62 2.05 -12.88
CA ARG A 111 7.51 1.74 -11.97
C ARG A 111 7.01 3.04 -11.36
N THR A 112 5.70 3.24 -11.38
CA THR A 112 5.01 4.40 -10.84
C THR A 112 3.99 3.98 -9.79
N ILE A 113 3.63 4.92 -8.92
CA ILE A 113 2.61 4.74 -7.90
C ILE A 113 1.47 5.69 -8.23
N GLU A 114 0.30 5.12 -8.42
CA GLU A 114 -0.89 5.84 -8.86
C GLU A 114 -2.05 5.58 -7.90
N SER A 115 -3.13 6.34 -8.03
CA SER A 115 -4.36 6.18 -7.25
C SER A 115 -5.59 6.46 -8.11
N GLY A 116 -6.77 6.06 -7.66
CA GLY A 116 -8.06 6.41 -8.28
C GLY A 116 -8.51 5.56 -9.47
N LYS A 117 -7.62 4.84 -10.18
CA LYS A 117 -8.00 3.95 -11.30
C LYS A 117 -8.33 2.52 -10.89
N TYR A 118 -7.45 1.87 -10.12
CA TYR A 118 -7.66 0.52 -9.63
C TYR A 118 -8.03 0.56 -8.15
N CYS A 119 -9.08 -0.18 -7.81
CA CYS A 119 -9.60 -0.33 -6.46
C CYS A 119 -9.60 -1.80 -6.06
N CYS A 120 -9.58 -2.05 -4.75
CA CYS A 120 -9.66 -3.41 -4.23
C CYS A 120 -11.09 -3.79 -3.90
N TYR A 121 -11.77 -4.46 -4.85
CA TYR A 121 -13.12 -4.98 -4.68
C TYR A 121 -13.14 -6.30 -3.93
N TYR A 122 -14.18 -6.53 -3.13
CA TYR A 122 -14.37 -7.81 -2.48
C TYR A 122 -15.83 -8.24 -2.36
N ASN A 123 -15.98 -9.55 -2.20
CA ASN A 123 -17.26 -10.24 -2.22
C ASN A 123 -17.94 -10.31 -0.85
N ILE A 124 -17.25 -9.98 0.23
CA ILE A 124 -17.80 -10.06 1.59
C ILE A 124 -18.46 -8.74 2.03
N ASP A 125 -19.63 -8.81 2.65
CA ASP A 125 -20.20 -7.69 3.38
C ASP A 125 -19.34 -7.42 4.63
N PRO A 126 -18.77 -6.23 4.80
CA PRO A 126 -18.01 -5.91 6.01
C PRO A 126 -18.78 -6.19 7.30
N ASN A 127 -20.11 -6.07 7.29
CA ASN A 127 -20.92 -6.31 8.48
C ASN A 127 -20.99 -7.80 8.87
N SER A 128 -20.90 -8.73 7.91
CA SER A 128 -20.92 -10.17 8.20
C SER A 128 -19.60 -10.66 8.79
N LEU A 129 -18.50 -9.94 8.58
CA LEU A 129 -17.18 -10.28 9.15
C LEU A 129 -17.13 -10.22 10.68
N LYS A 130 -18.05 -9.49 11.33
CA LYS A 130 -18.05 -9.35 12.80
C LYS A 130 -18.36 -10.67 13.52
N ASP A 131 -19.14 -11.52 12.85
CA ASP A 131 -19.61 -12.80 13.37
C ASP A 131 -18.91 -13.98 12.67
N ALA A 132 -17.88 -13.72 11.87
CA ALA A 132 -17.23 -14.74 11.08
C ALA A 132 -16.30 -15.62 11.92
N CYS A 133 -16.36 -16.93 11.65
CA CYS A 133 -15.51 -17.92 12.30
C CYS A 133 -14.13 -17.99 11.64
N VAL A 134 -13.13 -18.37 12.43
CA VAL A 134 -11.82 -18.76 11.91
C VAL A 134 -11.99 -19.96 10.98
N SER A 135 -11.32 -19.92 9.83
CA SER A 135 -11.31 -21.03 8.88
C SER A 135 -10.70 -22.29 9.51
N SER A 136 -11.09 -23.47 9.03
CA SER A 136 -10.55 -24.72 9.54
C SER A 136 -9.04 -24.81 9.30
N ASP A 137 -8.32 -25.59 10.13
CA ASP A 137 -6.87 -25.76 9.91
C ASP A 137 -6.55 -26.40 8.55
N GLU A 138 -7.46 -27.22 7.99
CA GLU A 138 -7.35 -27.77 6.63
C GLU A 138 -7.46 -26.68 5.56
N ASP A 139 -8.42 -25.77 5.69
CA ASP A 139 -8.58 -24.63 4.77
C ASP A 139 -7.36 -23.70 4.83
N ILE A 140 -6.87 -23.42 6.04
CA ILE A 140 -5.68 -22.60 6.26
C ILE A 140 -4.46 -23.27 5.61
N ALA A 141 -4.27 -24.57 5.82
CA ALA A 141 -3.17 -25.32 5.22
C ALA A 141 -3.27 -25.35 3.69
N THR A 142 -4.48 -25.49 3.15
CA THR A 142 -4.76 -25.47 1.71
C THR A 142 -4.45 -24.09 1.13
N PHE A 143 -4.92 -23.02 1.78
CA PHE A 143 -4.66 -21.64 1.39
C PHE A 143 -3.15 -21.35 1.37
N PHE A 144 -2.42 -21.69 2.43
CA PHE A 144 -0.96 -21.49 2.47
C PHE A 144 -0.22 -22.37 1.48
N THR A 145 -0.72 -23.56 1.17
CA THR A 145 -0.13 -24.41 0.13
C THR A 145 -0.32 -23.80 -1.25
N LYS A 146 -1.51 -23.28 -1.56
CA LYS A 146 -1.79 -22.55 -2.81
C LYS A 146 -0.95 -21.29 -2.90
N LEU A 147 -0.91 -20.48 -1.84
CA LEU A 147 -0.10 -19.26 -1.75
C LEU A 147 1.37 -19.60 -1.99
N LYS A 148 1.90 -20.61 -1.29
CA LYS A 148 3.26 -21.09 -1.48
C LYS A 148 3.48 -21.61 -2.90
N LYS A 149 2.53 -22.29 -3.55
CA LYS A 149 2.65 -22.78 -4.94
C LYS A 149 2.69 -21.64 -5.95
N ARG A 150 1.77 -20.69 -5.85
CA ARG A 150 1.77 -19.47 -6.67
C ARG A 150 3.04 -18.67 -6.47
N ASN A 151 3.52 -18.64 -5.23
CA ASN A 151 4.76 -17.98 -4.84
C ASN A 151 5.99 -18.92 -4.91
N ARG A 152 5.90 -20.16 -5.42
CA ARG A 152 7.04 -21.10 -5.43
C ARG A 152 8.01 -20.82 -6.57
N TYR A 153 7.72 -19.81 -7.39
CA TYR A 153 8.69 -19.16 -8.27
C TYR A 153 9.49 -18.05 -7.56
N GLU A 154 9.27 -17.81 -6.26
CA GLU A 154 9.76 -16.64 -5.53
C GLU A 154 10.95 -16.97 -4.59
N GLN A 155 12.09 -17.39 -5.17
CA GLN A 155 13.39 -17.38 -4.47
C GLN A 155 13.92 -15.93 -4.43
N VAL A 156 14.28 -15.40 -3.24
CA VAL A 156 15.07 -14.17 -2.94
C VAL A 156 14.59 -12.85 -3.59
N ARG A 157 14.35 -12.84 -4.91
CA ARG A 157 13.85 -11.74 -5.74
C ARG A 157 12.60 -11.05 -5.19
N HIS A 158 11.73 -11.75 -4.47
CA HIS A 158 10.48 -11.14 -3.99
C HIS A 158 10.62 -10.36 -2.69
N PHE A 159 11.61 -10.71 -1.88
CA PHE A 159 11.99 -9.87 -0.76
C PHE A 159 12.67 -8.60 -1.25
N VAL A 160 13.53 -8.73 -2.28
CA VAL A 160 14.09 -7.58 -3.01
C VAL A 160 12.99 -6.75 -3.64
N ASP A 161 11.98 -7.37 -4.27
CA ASP A 161 10.84 -6.65 -4.84
C ASP A 161 10.05 -5.88 -3.78
N TYR A 162 9.81 -6.46 -2.60
CA TYR A 162 9.14 -5.75 -1.50
C TYR A 162 9.95 -4.56 -0.99
N THR A 163 11.23 -4.76 -0.68
CA THR A 163 12.09 -3.67 -0.21
C THR A 163 12.15 -2.57 -1.26
N ASN A 164 12.26 -2.93 -2.54
CA ASN A 164 12.23 -1.97 -3.63
C ASN A 164 10.87 -1.25 -3.72
N LEU A 165 9.74 -1.96 -3.57
CA LEU A 165 8.41 -1.34 -3.58
C LEU A 165 8.21 -0.35 -2.41
N MET A 166 8.66 -0.71 -1.22
CA MET A 166 8.63 0.19 -0.06
C MET A 166 9.56 1.39 -0.24
N LEU A 167 10.78 1.17 -0.77
CA LEU A 167 11.71 2.26 -1.08
C LEU A 167 11.13 3.18 -2.15
N GLU A 168 10.60 2.65 -3.23
CA GLU A 168 9.93 3.42 -4.30
C GLU A 168 8.74 4.21 -3.75
N TYR A 169 7.94 3.62 -2.84
CA TYR A 169 6.86 4.35 -2.18
C TYR A 169 7.35 5.51 -1.33
N ASN A 170 8.34 5.26 -0.48
CA ASN A 170 8.93 6.29 0.35
C ASN A 170 9.60 7.38 -0.48
N ILE A 171 10.32 7.03 -1.55
CA ILE A 171 10.91 7.99 -2.50
C ILE A 171 9.81 8.82 -3.15
N ALA A 172 8.72 8.21 -3.65
CA ALA A 172 7.63 8.94 -4.30
C ALA A 172 6.84 9.84 -3.34
N LEU A 173 6.77 9.49 -2.05
CA LEU A 173 6.23 10.37 -1.01
C LEU A 173 7.16 11.56 -0.75
N ILE A 174 8.45 11.26 -0.59
CA ILE A 174 9.52 12.24 -0.43
C ILE A 174 9.52 13.24 -1.59
N GLU A 175 9.47 12.77 -2.84
CA GLU A 175 9.45 13.62 -4.03
C GLU A 175 8.23 14.53 -4.04
N ARG A 176 7.03 14.00 -3.71
CA ARG A 176 5.81 14.81 -3.62
C ARG A 176 5.87 15.89 -2.55
N GLU A 177 6.41 15.58 -1.38
CA GLU A 177 6.60 16.58 -0.33
C GLU A 177 7.72 17.58 -0.70
N THR A 178 8.77 17.13 -1.37
CA THR A 178 9.86 17.96 -1.90
C THR A 178 9.38 18.94 -2.96
N ASP A 179 8.52 18.49 -3.89
CA ASP A 179 7.98 19.35 -4.95
C ASP A 179 7.14 20.49 -4.35
N LYS A 180 6.37 20.20 -3.29
CA LYS A 180 5.63 21.22 -2.52
C LYS A 180 6.54 22.22 -1.80
N LEU A 181 7.78 21.82 -1.51
CA LEU A 181 8.81 22.61 -0.85
C LEU A 181 9.72 23.36 -1.84
N SER A 182 9.61 23.13 -3.15
CA SER A 182 10.52 23.70 -4.16
C SER A 182 9.98 24.95 -4.88
N ALA A 183 8.86 25.51 -4.41
CA ALA A 183 8.18 26.66 -4.99
C ALA A 183 8.63 27.99 -4.33
N GLY A 184 9.86 28.43 -4.63
CA GLY A 184 10.31 29.84 -4.60
C GLY A 184 10.55 30.50 -3.22
N ASP A 185 11.78 31.00 -2.99
CA ASP A 185 12.31 31.55 -1.73
C ASP A 185 12.39 30.55 -0.54
N GLU A 186 12.25 29.26 -0.85
CA GLU A 186 12.04 28.20 0.14
C GLU A 186 13.31 27.59 0.75
N ASP A 187 14.55 27.84 0.30
CA ASP A 187 15.73 27.13 0.85
C ASP A 187 15.87 27.25 2.38
N ASN A 188 15.58 28.43 2.94
CA ASN A 188 15.59 28.64 4.40
C ASN A 188 14.44 27.88 5.08
N LYS A 189 13.27 27.84 4.46
CA LYS A 189 12.10 27.10 4.97
C LYS A 189 12.26 25.59 4.81
N ASN A 190 12.95 25.16 3.76
CA ASN A 190 13.25 23.78 3.46
C ASN A 190 14.29 23.23 4.42
N ILE A 191 15.31 24.02 4.76
CA ILE A 191 16.26 23.59 5.80
C ILE A 191 15.57 23.50 7.17
N ASP A 192 14.69 24.43 7.51
CA ASP A 192 13.90 24.35 8.75
C ASP A 192 13.00 23.09 8.77
N ASN A 193 12.34 22.77 7.65
CA ASN A 193 11.52 21.57 7.51
C ASN A 193 12.33 20.28 7.56
N LEU A 194 13.52 20.25 6.93
CA LEU A 194 14.44 19.11 7.00
C LEU A 194 14.94 18.89 8.41
N LEU A 195 15.31 19.96 9.12
CA LEU A 195 15.73 19.87 10.53
C LEU A 195 14.59 19.36 11.41
N ALA A 196 13.36 19.84 11.21
CA ALA A 196 12.19 19.33 11.91
C ALA A 196 11.93 17.85 11.62
N LEU A 197 12.09 17.41 10.36
CA LEU A 197 11.98 15.99 9.99
C LEU A 197 13.08 15.13 10.60
N ASN A 198 14.31 15.65 10.72
CA ASN A 198 15.44 14.94 11.31
C ASN A 198 15.24 14.60 12.79
N THR A 199 14.38 15.33 13.49
CA THR A 199 14.01 15.02 14.88
C THR A 199 13.02 13.86 15.02
N LYS A 200 12.40 13.40 13.92
CA LYS A 200 11.44 12.29 13.94
C LYS A 200 12.15 10.93 13.86
N THR A 201 11.66 9.96 14.62
CA THR A 201 12.12 8.55 14.57
C THR A 201 12.02 7.98 13.16
N GLY A 202 13.17 7.58 12.59
CA GLY A 202 13.27 6.94 11.27
C GLY A 202 14.10 7.71 10.25
N MET A 203 14.43 8.98 10.50
CA MET A 203 15.40 9.73 9.71
C MET A 203 16.82 9.24 10.05
N ASN A 204 17.65 9.01 9.03
CA ASN A 204 19.09 8.79 9.19
C ASN A 204 19.87 9.78 8.31
N ASP A 205 21.17 9.88 8.54
CA ASP A 205 22.03 10.86 7.85
C ASP A 205 21.98 10.69 6.32
N ASP A 206 21.94 9.45 5.83
CA ASP A 206 21.85 9.16 4.39
C ASP A 206 20.56 9.72 3.76
N ILE A 207 19.42 9.51 4.40
CA ILE A 207 18.12 10.03 3.94
C ILE A 207 18.11 11.55 4.04
N PHE A 208 18.63 12.12 5.12
CA PHE A 208 18.74 13.57 5.29
C PHE A 208 19.53 14.20 4.15
N CYS A 209 20.69 13.64 3.82
CA CYS A 209 21.57 14.16 2.79
C CYS A 209 20.98 14.04 1.38
N LEU A 210 20.29 12.93 1.12
CA LEU A 210 19.59 12.75 -0.15
C LEU A 210 18.50 13.81 -0.33
N LEU A 211 17.69 14.08 0.71
CA LEU A 211 16.69 15.13 0.67
C LEU A 211 17.29 16.53 0.54
N TYR A 212 18.32 16.85 1.34
CA TYR A 212 19.04 18.12 1.28
C TYR A 212 19.52 18.45 -0.13
N SER A 213 20.16 17.48 -0.81
CA SER A 213 20.64 17.65 -2.17
C SER A 213 19.53 17.91 -3.21
N ARG A 214 18.28 17.53 -2.88
CA ARG A 214 17.14 17.60 -3.77
C ARG A 214 16.27 18.84 -3.54
N VAL A 215 16.09 19.24 -2.29
CA VAL A 215 15.15 20.30 -1.88
C VAL A 215 15.83 21.66 -1.69
N ILE A 216 17.15 21.68 -1.54
CA ILE A 216 17.93 22.92 -1.39
C ILE A 216 18.62 23.22 -2.72
N SER A 217 18.49 24.45 -3.22
CA SER A 217 19.16 24.89 -4.45
C SER A 217 20.69 24.82 -4.33
N THR A 218 21.43 24.79 -5.44
CA THR A 218 22.90 24.77 -5.40
C THR A 218 23.50 25.96 -4.64
N SER A 219 22.89 27.15 -4.72
CA SER A 219 23.31 28.31 -3.94
C SER A 219 22.96 28.15 -2.45
N GLY A 220 21.79 27.59 -2.13
CA GLY A 220 21.43 27.23 -0.76
C GLY A 220 22.35 26.17 -0.17
N GLN A 221 22.76 25.17 -0.97
CA GLN A 221 23.70 24.14 -0.55
C GLN A 221 25.04 24.75 -0.19
N SER A 222 25.56 25.65 -1.03
CA SER A 222 26.79 26.39 -0.77
C SER A 222 26.71 27.24 0.51
N LYS A 223 25.53 27.74 0.86
CA LYS A 223 25.27 28.52 2.08
C LYS A 223 25.22 27.64 3.34
N TYR A 224 24.65 26.43 3.24
CA TYR A 224 24.38 25.56 4.39
C TYR A 224 25.41 24.43 4.60
N ASP A 225 26.28 24.17 3.62
CA ASP A 225 27.35 23.15 3.65
C ASP A 225 28.18 23.15 4.94
N PRO A 226 28.57 24.30 5.53
CA PRO A 226 29.35 24.30 6.77
C PRO A 226 28.59 23.74 7.99
N PHE A 227 27.27 23.68 7.92
CA PHE A 227 26.37 23.32 9.02
C PHE A 227 25.74 21.93 8.84
N VAL A 228 25.78 21.40 7.63
CA VAL A 228 25.17 20.11 7.26
C VAL A 228 26.29 19.16 6.88
N LYS A 229 26.49 18.10 7.65
CA LYS A 229 27.41 17.02 7.27
C LYS A 229 26.73 16.03 6.35
N CYS A 230 26.74 16.41 5.07
CA CYS A 230 26.65 15.52 3.93
C CYS A 230 28.03 15.51 3.24
#